data_AF-A0AAQ4PYJ5-F1
#
_entry.id   AF-A0AAQ4PYJ5-F1
#
_cell.length_a   1.000
_cell.length_b   1.000
_cell.length_c   1.000
_cell.angle_alpha   90.00
_cell.angle_beta   90.00
_cell.angle_gamma   90.00
#
_symmetry.space_group_name_H-M   'P 1'
#
loop_
_entity.id
_entity.type
_entity.pdbx_description
1 polymer ?
#
loop_
_entity_poly.entity_id
_entity_poly.type
_entity_poly.pdbx_seq_one_letter_code
_entity_poly.pdbx_strand_id
1 'polypeptide(L)'
;MYNPYVGDETVISWLSRYGKVESAVRYLRDSFGIWSGRRQFKVLLEDNPGGGGGLRHPPAYFSIGEDRGFLFYSGQPSFCRQCRSFGHMATDCTEGRCRNCGGRGHSVAACGAPKTCHGCGGEGHIVRDCPTTTRSYAEVAAFSCWFHWIHRTSCTIKCSCPMITCFPKKLSTGLGRLLS
;
A
#
# COMPACT_ATOMS: atom_id res chain seq x y z
N MET A 1 -5.99 1.61 -9.28
CA MET A 1 -4.54 1.44 -9.06
C MET A 1 -4.01 2.67 -8.35
N TYR A 2 -3.31 2.53 -7.23
CA TYR A 2 -2.95 3.67 -6.37
C TYR A 2 -1.61 4.31 -6.72
N ASN A 3 -0.70 3.58 -7.37
CA ASN A 3 0.59 4.12 -7.79
C ASN A 3 0.37 5.25 -8.82
N PRO A 4 0.78 6.51 -8.56
CA PRO A 4 0.66 7.63 -9.50
C PRO A 4 1.56 7.50 -10.73
N TYR A 5 2.68 6.78 -10.64
CA TYR A 5 3.69 6.70 -11.69
C TYR A 5 3.29 5.81 -12.87
N VAL A 6 2.32 4.92 -12.66
CA VAL A 6 1.75 4.16 -13.78
C VAL A 6 0.87 5.09 -14.60
N GLY A 7 1.28 5.34 -15.85
CA GLY A 7 0.57 6.20 -16.78
C GLY A 7 -0.83 5.67 -17.10
N ASP A 8 -1.75 6.59 -17.39
CA ASP A 8 -3.13 6.24 -17.74
C ASP A 8 -3.19 5.38 -19.00
N GLU A 9 -2.34 5.64 -20.00
CA GLU A 9 -2.24 4.86 -21.23
C GLU A 9 -1.97 3.37 -20.99
N THR A 10 -1.14 3.05 -19.99
CA THR A 10 -0.85 1.66 -19.62
C THR A 10 -2.08 0.98 -19.04
N VAL A 11 -2.85 1.70 -18.22
CA VAL A 11 -4.10 1.19 -17.65
C VAL A 11 -5.16 1.04 -18.73
N ILE A 12 -5.25 2.00 -19.66
CA ILE A 12 -6.15 1.96 -20.82
C ILE A 12 -5.81 0.76 -21.69
N SER A 13 -4.55 0.57 -22.07
CA SER A 13 -4.09 -0.59 -22.84
C SER A 13 -4.43 -1.92 -22.16
N TRP A 14 -4.28 -2.00 -20.83
CA TRP A 14 -4.68 -3.18 -20.06
C TRP A 14 -6.20 -3.43 -20.10
N LEU A 15 -7.01 -2.37 -19.96
CA LEU A 15 -8.47 -2.41 -19.98
C LEU A 15 -9.04 -2.72 -21.36
N SER A 16 -8.38 -2.27 -22.43
CA SER A 16 -8.77 -2.51 -23.83
C SER A 16 -8.85 -4.00 -24.20
N ARG A 17 -8.28 -4.87 -23.36
CA ARG A 17 -8.38 -6.33 -23.51
C ARG A 17 -9.73 -6.90 -23.10
N TYR A 18 -10.57 -6.12 -22.42
CA TYR A 18 -11.90 -6.54 -21.92
C TYR A 18 -13.04 -5.78 -22.58
N GLY A 19 -12.73 -4.75 -23.37
CA GLY A 19 -13.71 -3.97 -24.09
C GLY A 19 -13.19 -2.60 -24.51
N LYS A 20 -14.09 -1.71 -24.93
CA LYS A 20 -13.75 -0.38 -25.45
C LYS A 20 -13.63 0.63 -24.33
N VAL A 21 -12.45 1.23 -24.17
CA VAL A 21 -12.18 2.27 -23.17
C VAL A 21 -12.45 3.65 -23.75
N GLU A 22 -13.20 4.48 -23.03
CA GLU A 22 -13.36 5.91 -23.34
C GLU A 22 -12.12 6.65 -22.80
N SER A 23 -11.52 7.52 -23.62
CA SER A 23 -10.22 8.16 -23.30
C SER A 23 -10.26 9.16 -22.15
N ALA A 24 -11.44 9.55 -21.67
CA ALA A 24 -11.59 10.51 -20.58
C ALA A 24 -11.36 9.84 -19.21
N VAL A 25 -10.16 9.98 -18.66
CA VAL A 25 -9.83 9.54 -17.28
C VAL A 25 -10.26 10.60 -16.27
N ARG A 26 -11.04 10.20 -15.27
CA ARG A 26 -11.44 11.08 -14.17
C ARG A 26 -10.65 10.77 -12.90
N TYR A 27 -9.92 11.76 -12.41
CA TYR A 27 -9.22 11.71 -11.12
C TYR A 27 -10.20 12.05 -10.00
N LEU A 28 -10.50 11.08 -9.14
CA LEU A 28 -11.45 11.26 -8.05
C LEU A 28 -10.79 12.05 -6.92
N ARG A 29 -11.28 13.27 -6.69
CA ARG A 29 -10.87 14.16 -5.63
C ARG A 29 -11.90 14.17 -4.51
N ASP A 30 -11.45 14.39 -3.29
CA ASP A 30 -12.32 14.60 -2.14
C ASP A 30 -12.92 16.01 -2.12
N SER A 31 -13.70 16.33 -1.08
CA SER A 31 -14.31 17.65 -0.89
C SER A 31 -13.30 18.79 -0.73
N PHE A 32 -12.06 18.47 -0.33
CA PHE A 32 -10.97 19.43 -0.16
C PHE A 32 -10.13 19.59 -1.43
N GLY A 33 -10.49 18.91 -2.53
CA GLY A 33 -9.77 18.94 -3.81
C GLY A 33 -8.52 18.04 -3.83
N ILE A 34 -8.25 17.32 -2.74
CA ILE A 34 -7.12 16.40 -2.62
C ILE A 34 -7.45 15.14 -3.42
N TRP A 35 -6.48 14.66 -4.18
CA TRP A 35 -6.67 13.44 -4.96
C TRP A 35 -6.65 12.20 -4.06
N SER A 36 -7.71 11.39 -4.16
CA SER A 36 -7.89 10.19 -3.33
C SER A 36 -7.05 8.97 -3.75
N GLY A 37 -6.15 9.13 -4.72
CA GLY A 37 -5.41 8.02 -5.34
C GLY A 37 -6.26 7.15 -6.29
N ARG A 38 -7.57 7.44 -6.42
CA ARG A 38 -8.49 6.70 -7.27
C ARG A 38 -8.62 7.36 -8.64
N ARG A 39 -8.66 6.53 -9.68
CA ARG A 39 -8.85 6.92 -11.07
C ARG A 39 -10.07 6.18 -11.60
N GLN A 40 -10.95 6.90 -12.28
CA GLN A 40 -12.17 6.36 -12.87
C GLN A 40 -12.02 6.37 -14.39
N PHE A 41 -12.27 5.20 -14.98
CA PHE A 41 -12.27 4.97 -16.41
C PHE A 41 -13.69 4.56 -16.80
N LYS A 42 -14.15 4.97 -17.97
CA LYS A 42 -15.38 4.46 -18.55
C LYS A 42 -15.01 3.40 -19.59
N VAL A 43 -15.61 2.22 -19.45
CA VAL A 43 -15.30 1.07 -20.30
C VAL A 43 -16.61 0.40 -20.68
N LEU A 44 -16.80 0.17 -21.98
CA LEU A 44 -17.85 -0.68 -22.51
C LEU A 44 -17.31 -2.10 -22.62
N LEU A 45 -17.77 -3.01 -21.76
CA LEU A 45 -17.30 -4.40 -21.74
C LEU A 45 -17.81 -5.19 -22.95
N GLU A 46 -17.00 -6.12 -23.43
CA GLU A 46 -17.39 -7.09 -24.47
C GLU A 46 -18.33 -8.17 -23.92
N ASP A 47 -19.18 -8.71 -24.79
CA ASP A 47 -20.02 -9.86 -24.46
C ASP A 47 -19.18 -11.14 -24.40
N ASN A 48 -19.47 -11.97 -23.40
CA ASN A 48 -18.93 -13.32 -23.28
C ASN A 48 -20.00 -14.24 -22.66
N PRO A 49 -20.56 -15.20 -23.43
CA PRO A 49 -21.63 -16.07 -22.93
C PRO A 49 -21.21 -16.95 -21.75
N GLY A 50 -19.91 -17.18 -21.54
CA GLY A 50 -19.39 -17.91 -20.36
C GLY A 50 -19.08 -17.03 -19.15
N GLY A 51 -19.20 -15.71 -19.25
CA GLY A 51 -18.96 -14.77 -18.15
C GLY A 51 -20.20 -14.60 -17.27
N GLY A 52 -20.00 -14.20 -16.02
CA GLY A 52 -21.11 -13.77 -15.15
C GLY A 52 -21.96 -12.72 -15.89
N GLY A 53 -23.28 -12.88 -15.93
CA GLY A 53 -24.13 -11.92 -16.64
C GLY A 53 -23.85 -11.75 -18.15
N GLY A 54 -23.14 -12.69 -18.79
CA GLY A 54 -22.88 -12.65 -20.23
C GLY A 54 -21.79 -11.66 -20.66
N LEU A 55 -20.98 -11.13 -19.73
CA LEU A 55 -19.96 -10.11 -20.03
C LEU A 55 -18.53 -10.61 -19.75
N ARG A 56 -17.57 -10.06 -20.49
CA ARG A 56 -16.15 -10.29 -20.30
C ARG A 56 -15.60 -9.41 -19.19
N HIS A 57 -15.69 -9.90 -17.97
CA HIS A 57 -15.29 -9.15 -16.78
C HIS A 57 -13.76 -9.05 -16.61
N PRO A 58 -13.19 -7.83 -16.45
CA PRO A 58 -11.82 -7.68 -16.00
C PRO A 58 -11.67 -8.21 -14.55
N PRO A 59 -10.53 -8.83 -14.23
CA PRO A 59 -10.26 -9.31 -12.87
C PRO A 59 -10.24 -8.12 -11.90
N ALA A 60 -10.94 -8.28 -10.76
CA ALA A 60 -11.02 -7.25 -9.73
C ALA A 60 -9.65 -6.90 -9.13
N TYR A 61 -8.79 -7.92 -9.03
CA TYR A 61 -7.41 -7.79 -8.62
C TYR A 61 -6.52 -8.06 -9.84
N PHE A 62 -5.68 -7.09 -10.20
CA PHE A 62 -4.79 -7.23 -11.34
C PHE A 62 -3.39 -6.69 -11.03
N SER A 63 -2.42 -7.09 -11.86
CA SER A 63 -1.06 -6.57 -11.83
C SER A 63 -0.70 -6.00 -13.19
N ILE A 64 -0.01 -4.86 -13.20
CA ILE A 64 0.63 -4.27 -14.37
C ILE A 64 2.11 -4.12 -14.00
N GLY A 65 2.96 -4.99 -14.54
CA GLY A 65 4.34 -5.10 -14.06
C GLY A 65 4.40 -5.51 -12.59
N GLU A 66 5.16 -4.76 -11.79
CA GLU A 66 5.28 -4.97 -10.34
C GLU A 66 4.12 -4.36 -9.54
N ASP A 67 3.37 -3.46 -10.19
CA ASP A 67 2.35 -2.70 -9.54
C ASP A 67 1.02 -3.44 -9.48
N ARG A 68 0.34 -3.32 -8.34
CA ARG A 68 -0.89 -4.03 -8.05
C ARG A 68 -2.06 -3.06 -8.07
N GLY A 69 -3.13 -3.47 -8.75
CA GLY A 69 -4.33 -2.69 -8.96
C GLY A 69 -5.57 -3.41 -8.43
N PHE A 70 -6.51 -2.61 -7.92
CA PHE A 70 -7.87 -3.02 -7.64
C PHE A 70 -8.81 -2.24 -8.54
N LEU A 71 -9.83 -2.92 -9.05
CA LEU A 71 -10.88 -2.38 -9.91
C LEU A 71 -12.25 -2.80 -9.39
N PHE A 72 -13.15 -1.83 -9.29
CA PHE A 72 -14.50 -1.99 -8.77
C PHE A 72 -15.49 -1.29 -9.71
N TYR A 73 -16.60 -1.95 -10.04
CA TYR A 73 -17.70 -1.42 -10.85
C TYR A 73 -19.00 -2.14 -10.53
N SER A 74 -20.12 -1.53 -10.92
CA SER A 74 -21.46 -2.11 -10.77
C SER A 74 -21.63 -3.35 -11.64
N GLY A 75 -22.19 -4.42 -11.09
CA GLY A 75 -22.38 -5.69 -11.83
C GLY A 75 -21.12 -6.54 -11.94
N GLN A 76 -20.03 -6.17 -11.25
CA GLN A 76 -18.86 -7.04 -11.14
C GLN A 76 -19.23 -8.34 -10.42
N PRO A 77 -18.93 -9.51 -11.00
CA PRO A 77 -19.21 -10.78 -10.35
C PRO A 77 -18.40 -10.90 -9.07
N SER A 78 -18.97 -11.63 -8.12
CA SER A 78 -18.34 -11.85 -6.83
C SER A 78 -17.04 -12.63 -7.02
N PHE A 79 -15.97 -12.23 -6.31
CA PHE A 79 -14.64 -12.78 -6.49
C PHE A 79 -13.98 -13.12 -5.17
N CYS A 80 -13.15 -14.17 -5.18
CA CYS A 80 -12.43 -14.61 -4.02
C CYS A 80 -11.14 -13.82 -3.83
N ARG A 81 -10.93 -13.26 -2.64
CA ARG A 81 -9.71 -12.50 -2.31
C ARG A 81 -8.48 -13.38 -2.07
N GLN A 82 -8.66 -14.70 -1.93
CA GLN A 82 -7.56 -15.65 -1.71
C GLN A 82 -7.02 -16.19 -3.04
N CYS A 83 -7.87 -16.79 -3.88
CA CYS A 83 -7.45 -17.36 -5.17
C CYS A 83 -7.60 -16.39 -6.35
N ARG A 84 -8.33 -15.27 -6.19
CA ARG A 84 -8.59 -14.24 -7.21
C ARG A 84 -9.54 -14.66 -8.33
N SER A 85 -10.15 -15.83 -8.23
CA SER A 85 -11.16 -16.34 -9.18
C SER A 85 -12.56 -15.80 -8.87
N PHE A 86 -13.42 -15.79 -9.88
CA PHE A 86 -14.83 -15.43 -9.75
C PHE A 86 -15.68 -16.61 -9.26
N GLY A 87 -16.88 -16.31 -8.74
CA GLY A 87 -17.93 -17.30 -8.46
C GLY A 87 -18.00 -17.81 -7.01
N HIS A 88 -17.07 -17.44 -6.13
CA HIS A 88 -17.09 -17.84 -4.71
C HIS A 88 -16.40 -16.82 -3.81
N MET A 89 -16.68 -16.87 -2.51
CA MET A 89 -16.10 -15.99 -1.51
C MET A 89 -14.85 -16.61 -0.88
N ALA A 90 -14.06 -15.81 -0.16
CA ALA A 90 -12.87 -16.30 0.52
C ALA A 90 -13.17 -17.38 1.59
N THR A 91 -14.41 -17.45 2.09
CA THR A 91 -14.90 -18.47 3.01
C THR A 91 -15.03 -19.83 2.35
N ASP A 92 -15.51 -19.85 1.11
CA ASP A 92 -15.81 -21.07 0.34
C ASP A 92 -14.67 -21.44 -0.61
N CYS A 93 -13.50 -20.83 -0.41
CA CYS A 93 -12.35 -21.02 -1.28
C CYS A 93 -11.58 -22.28 -0.91
N THR A 94 -11.62 -23.28 -1.79
CA THR A 94 -10.82 -24.51 -1.65
C THR A 94 -9.38 -24.33 -2.11
N GLU A 95 -9.11 -23.43 -3.04
CA GLU A 95 -7.77 -23.19 -3.60
C GLU A 95 -6.97 -22.11 -2.84
N GLY A 96 -7.47 -21.66 -1.69
CA GLY A 96 -6.83 -20.65 -0.87
C GLY A 96 -5.42 -21.04 -0.45
N ARG A 97 -4.47 -20.12 -0.58
CA ARG A 97 -3.12 -20.28 -0.01
C ARG A 97 -3.16 -19.98 1.48
N CYS A 98 -2.78 -20.96 2.30
CA CYS A 98 -2.60 -20.80 3.74
C CYS A 98 -1.52 -19.74 4.02
N ARG A 99 -1.85 -18.77 4.86
CA ARG A 99 -0.93 -17.68 5.22
C ARG A 99 0.18 -18.12 6.17
N ASN A 100 0.00 -19.23 6.89
CA ASN A 100 1.00 -19.78 7.81
C ASN A 100 2.06 -20.57 7.04
N CYS A 101 1.68 -21.70 6.43
CA CYS A 101 2.63 -22.63 5.78
C CYS A 101 2.76 -22.46 4.26
N GLY A 102 1.94 -21.63 3.62
CA GLY A 102 1.94 -21.49 2.16
C GLY A 102 1.28 -22.64 1.39
N GLY A 103 0.84 -23.71 2.05
CA GLY A 103 0.09 -24.81 1.45
C GLY A 103 -1.27 -24.37 0.90
N ARG A 104 -1.87 -25.17 0.01
CA ARG A 104 -3.23 -24.93 -0.54
C ARG A 104 -4.24 -25.86 0.14
N GLY A 105 -5.54 -25.60 -0.03
CA GLY A 105 -6.58 -26.53 0.43
C GLY A 105 -7.06 -26.32 1.87
N HIS A 106 -6.49 -25.37 2.62
CA HIS A 106 -6.86 -25.16 4.02
C HIS A 106 -6.69 -23.70 4.45
N SER A 107 -7.48 -23.31 5.45
CA SER A 107 -7.36 -22.02 6.13
C SER A 107 -6.27 -22.06 7.20
N VAL A 108 -5.86 -20.89 7.71
CA VAL A 108 -4.89 -20.80 8.81
C VAL A 108 -5.38 -21.54 10.06
N ALA A 109 -6.70 -21.58 10.29
CA ALA A 109 -7.29 -22.28 11.43
C ALA A 109 -7.21 -23.81 11.30
N ALA A 110 -7.27 -24.34 10.08
CA ALA A 110 -7.15 -25.77 9.79
C ALA A 110 -5.72 -26.19 9.42
N CYS A 111 -4.73 -25.32 9.66
CA CYS A 111 -3.34 -25.59 9.34
C CYS A 111 -2.71 -26.47 10.43
N GLY A 112 -2.23 -27.66 10.04
CA GLY A 112 -1.49 -28.55 10.96
C GLY A 112 -0.04 -28.15 11.21
N ALA A 113 0.47 -27.14 10.49
CA ALA A 113 1.83 -26.64 10.70
C ALA A 113 1.89 -25.73 11.94
N PRO A 114 3.03 -25.70 12.67
CA PRO A 114 3.22 -24.77 13.77
C PRO A 114 3.04 -23.32 13.28
N LYS A 115 2.53 -22.45 14.14
CA LYS A 115 2.41 -21.02 13.83
C LYS A 115 3.82 -20.45 13.69
N THR A 116 4.15 -19.94 12.51
CA THR A 116 5.42 -19.25 12.26
C THR A 116 5.21 -17.73 12.27
N CYS A 117 6.15 -17.04 12.89
CA CYS A 117 6.18 -15.59 12.90
C CYS A 117 6.79 -15.08 11.59
N HIS A 118 5.99 -14.37 10.80
CA HIS A 118 6.47 -13.77 9.54
C HIS A 118 7.47 -12.62 9.72
N GLY A 119 7.68 -12.14 10.96
CA GLY A 119 8.61 -11.04 11.26
C GLY A 119 10.03 -11.52 11.57
N CYS A 120 10.17 -12.54 12.43
CA CYS A 120 11.46 -13.07 12.88
C CYS A 120 11.75 -14.49 12.37
N GLY A 121 10.78 -15.17 11.75
CA GLY A 121 10.89 -16.57 11.32
C GLY A 121 10.75 -17.61 12.44
N GLY A 122 10.61 -17.19 13.70
CA GLY A 122 10.46 -18.08 14.84
C GLY A 122 9.12 -18.82 14.85
N GLU A 123 9.09 -20.02 15.44
CA GLU A 123 7.89 -20.83 15.59
C GLU A 123 7.17 -20.57 16.94
N GLY A 124 5.91 -20.95 17.04
CA GLY A 124 5.13 -20.91 18.29
C GLY A 124 4.41 -19.58 18.57
N HIS A 125 4.61 -18.55 17.76
CA HIS A 125 3.97 -17.24 17.94
C HIS A 125 3.64 -16.56 16.60
N ILE A 126 2.75 -15.57 16.64
CA ILE A 126 2.44 -14.69 15.50
C ILE A 126 3.18 -13.37 15.65
N VAL A 127 3.28 -12.58 14.57
CA VAL A 127 4.00 -11.29 14.55
C VAL A 127 3.60 -10.36 15.71
N ARG A 128 2.33 -10.39 16.11
CA ARG A 128 1.82 -9.57 17.23
C ARG A 128 2.46 -9.94 18.57
N ASP A 129 2.76 -11.22 18.78
CA ASP A 129 3.30 -11.76 20.02
C ASP A 129 4.81 -12.07 19.85
N CYS A 130 5.46 -11.40 18.88
CA CYS A 130 6.87 -11.61 18.55
C CYS A 130 7.79 -10.91 19.55
N PRO A 131 8.62 -11.64 20.31
CA PRO A 131 9.50 -11.05 21.32
C PRO A 131 10.56 -10.13 20.69
N THR A 132 10.96 -10.40 19.45
CA THR A 132 11.99 -9.64 18.71
C THR A 132 11.44 -8.34 18.11
N THR A 133 10.13 -8.28 17.82
CA THR A 133 9.48 -7.11 17.21
C THR A 133 8.94 -6.13 18.24
N THR A 134 8.90 -6.50 19.52
CA THR A 134 8.62 -5.61 20.67
C THR A 134 9.69 -4.55 20.93
N ARG A 135 10.43 -4.08 19.91
CA ARG A 135 11.13 -2.80 20.06
C ARG A 135 10.08 -1.72 20.02
N SER A 136 9.75 -1.16 21.18
CA SER A 136 8.73 -0.11 21.26
C SER A 136 9.14 1.05 20.36
N TYR A 137 8.17 1.79 19.82
CA TYR A 137 8.45 3.02 19.07
C TYR A 137 9.39 3.96 19.87
N ALA A 138 9.26 3.96 21.20
CA ALA A 138 10.12 4.69 22.12
C ALA A 138 11.58 4.18 22.13
N GLU A 139 11.82 2.87 22.05
CA GLU A 139 13.16 2.29 21.97
C GLU A 139 13.84 2.55 20.63
N VAL A 140 13.08 2.55 19.52
CA VAL A 140 13.61 2.90 18.19
C VAL A 140 13.90 4.40 18.10
N ALA A 141 13.06 5.25 18.70
CA ALA A 141 13.28 6.69 18.79
C ALA A 141 14.43 7.08 19.76
N ALA A 142 14.77 6.23 20.73
CA ALA A 142 15.84 6.48 21.70
C ALA A 142 17.25 6.46 21.05
N PHE A 143 17.45 5.74 19.95
CA PHE A 143 18.74 5.72 19.23
C PHE A 143 19.02 6.98 18.40
N SER A 144 18.09 7.93 18.34
CA SER A 144 18.30 9.27 17.73
C SER A 144 18.99 10.28 18.67
N CYS A 145 19.27 9.91 19.92
CA CYS A 145 19.93 10.81 20.88
C CYS A 145 20.91 10.04 21.77
N TRP A 146 22.09 9.75 21.23
CA TRP A 146 23.28 9.53 22.05
C TRP A 146 23.76 10.87 22.61
N PHE A 147 23.07 11.40 23.62
CA PHE A 147 23.66 12.41 24.51
C PHE A 147 24.38 11.69 25.63
N HIS A 148 25.67 11.44 25.43
CA HIS A 148 26.56 11.17 26.56
C HIS A 148 26.60 12.42 27.44
N TRP A 149 26.29 12.22 28.71
CA TRP A 149 26.24 13.23 29.75
C TRP A 149 27.63 13.87 29.93
N ILE A 150 27.85 15.04 29.35
CA ILE A 150 28.91 15.96 29.76
C ILE A 150 28.24 17.28 30.14
N HIS A 151 28.61 17.74 31.33
CA HIS A 151 28.11 18.87 32.09
C HIS A 151 27.52 20.05 31.27
N ARG A 152 26.33 20.45 31.71
CA ARG A 152 25.82 21.83 31.88
C ARG A 152 26.40 22.91 30.94
N THR A 153 25.46 23.55 30.24
CA THR A 153 25.47 24.86 29.56
C THR A 153 25.77 24.86 28.06
N SER A 154 24.76 25.30 27.29
CA SER A 154 24.72 25.56 25.84
C SER A 154 24.62 24.33 24.91
N CYS A 155 23.39 24.00 24.50
CA CYS A 155 23.12 23.04 23.43
C CYS A 155 22.92 23.82 22.12
N THR A 156 23.97 23.96 21.32
CA THR A 156 23.84 24.33 19.90
C THR A 156 23.61 23.05 19.11
N ILE A 157 22.39 22.91 18.59
CA ILE A 157 21.97 21.78 17.77
C ILE A 157 22.74 21.84 16.43
N LYS A 158 23.84 21.07 16.32
CA LYS A 158 24.38 20.68 15.01
C LYS A 158 23.81 19.30 14.67
N CYS A 159 22.66 19.31 14.02
CA CYS A 159 22.12 18.14 13.34
C CYS A 159 22.93 17.90 12.05
N SER A 160 23.92 17.03 12.10
CA SER A 160 24.50 16.42 10.90
C SER A 160 23.55 15.31 10.43
N CYS A 161 22.45 15.70 9.80
CA CYS A 161 21.57 14.76 9.11
C CYS A 161 22.06 14.67 7.65
N PRO A 162 22.57 13.51 7.17
CA PRO A 162 22.80 13.33 5.76
C PRO A 162 21.43 13.14 5.08
N MET A 163 21.13 14.01 4.12
CA MET A 163 19.97 13.97 3.22
C MET A 163 18.63 14.51 3.75
N ILE A 164 18.62 15.75 4.24
CA ILE A 164 17.48 16.65 3.95
C ILE A 164 18.07 17.95 3.41
N THR A 165 17.92 18.18 2.11
CA THR A 165 18.33 19.42 1.46
C THR A 165 17.38 20.55 1.88
N CYS A 166 17.83 21.40 2.80
CA CYS A 166 17.13 22.64 3.17
C CYS A 166 17.69 23.82 2.35
N PHE A 167 16.84 24.45 1.55
CA PHE A 167 17.12 25.73 0.88
C PHE A 167 17.07 26.90 1.89
N PRO A 168 18.02 27.85 1.87
CA PRO A 168 17.98 29.02 2.75
C PRO A 168 17.12 30.15 2.16
N LYS A 169 16.15 30.66 2.94
CA LYS A 169 15.57 32.00 2.73
C LYS A 169 16.43 33.04 3.44
N LYS A 170 16.91 34.05 2.69
CA LYS A 170 17.59 35.24 3.21
C LYS A 170 16.60 36.08 4.04
N LEU A 171 17.00 36.53 5.22
CA LEU A 171 16.42 37.72 5.85
C LEU A 171 17.48 38.80 6.00
N SER A 172 17.08 40.01 5.61
CA SER A 172 17.85 41.25 5.57
C SER A 172 18.18 41.80 6.96
N THR A 173 19.33 42.45 7.01
CA THR A 173 19.97 43.19 8.11
C THR A 173 19.27 44.50 8.50
N GLY A 174 19.48 44.93 9.74
CA GLY A 174 19.40 46.32 10.21
C GLY A 174 19.39 46.39 11.76
N LEU A 175 20.54 46.56 12.43
CA LEU A 175 21.05 47.82 13.04
C LEU A 175 19.98 48.57 13.86
N GLY A 176 20.15 49.00 15.11
CA GLY A 176 21.29 49.11 16.02
C GLY A 176 20.87 50.04 17.18
N ARG A 177 21.45 49.87 18.37
CA ARG A 177 21.45 50.76 19.57
C ARG A 177 22.25 49.96 20.63
N LEU A 178 23.07 50.49 21.53
CA LEU A 178 23.49 51.81 21.98
C LEU A 178 24.63 51.46 22.94
N LEU A 179 25.78 52.13 22.92
CA LEU A 179 26.55 52.38 24.14
C LEU A 179 27.28 53.71 23.98
N SER A 180 27.34 54.38 25.14
CA SER A 180 27.77 55.73 25.45
C SER A 180 29.17 56.13 24.99
#